data_AF-G5A5F4-F1
#
_entry.id   AF-G5A5F4-F1
#
_cell.length_a   1.000
_cell.length_b   1.000
_cell.length_c   1.000
_cell.angle_alpha   90.00
_cell.angle_beta   90.00
_cell.angle_gamma   90.00
#
_symmetry.space_group_name_H-M   'P 1'
#
loop_
_entity.id
_entity.type
_entity.pdbx_description
1 polymer ?
#
loop_
_entity_poly.entity_id
_entity_poly.type
_entity_poly.pdbx_seq_one_letter_code
_entity_poly.pdbx_strand_id
1 'polypeptide(L)'
;MKRLLDAVKVTAPRDGHLSWLTAERKLVAVWLVLGVLPLVLQIRSYAQFVKPHMLPEALVVPPDQEKKTANLTQVCPAEAFVLAGVWWNIEPAHYYTTENGIICHTVTSQYNTHQNYFIGSSKVEPYRTTPSSCANDSFTFHAYLYHASFGFYSFYGGNIGTYCSKDKSAYLVVEVLGAYDINGPLLANDTGSTESRRSYWYSTAGALWLVYRCLVIRRSYLLLGSYGRRCDEMGETLHLEAVVVFVQESLRLSAHGATNYHRVGLLYLVVEGVMTDVFLIIVKEGWATKVQYASLGYNLSGLMLLLFEMVESMQ
;
A
#
# COMPACT_ATOMS: atom_id res chain seq x y z
N MET A 1 -1.94 22.67 44.71
CA MET A 1 -0.89 23.20 43.81
C MET A 1 0.45 23.45 44.53
N LYS A 2 0.91 22.53 45.41
CA LYS A 2 2.24 22.62 46.07
C LYS A 2 2.79 21.26 46.58
N ARG A 3 2.33 20.14 46.02
CA ARG A 3 2.75 18.76 46.40
C ARG A 3 2.86 17.79 45.22
N LEU A 4 3.13 18.32 44.03
CA LEU A 4 3.38 17.52 42.81
C LEU A 4 4.69 17.92 42.12
N LEU A 5 5.59 18.59 42.85
CA LEU A 5 6.90 19.05 42.37
C LEU A 5 8.09 18.33 43.05
N ASP A 6 7.85 17.43 44.02
CA ASP A 6 8.93 16.80 44.81
C ASP A 6 9.17 15.31 44.53
N ALA A 7 8.73 14.80 43.37
CA ALA A 7 8.89 13.38 43.01
C ALA A 7 9.94 13.11 41.92
N VAL A 8 10.84 14.05 41.64
CA VAL A 8 12.04 13.81 40.82
C VAL A 8 13.26 13.87 41.73
N LYS A 9 13.47 12.79 42.48
CA LYS A 9 14.74 12.56 43.16
C LYS A 9 15.78 12.24 42.08
N VAL A 10 16.61 13.22 41.78
CA VAL A 10 17.84 13.08 40.99
C VAL A 10 18.76 12.12 41.75
N THR A 11 18.75 10.85 41.35
CA THR A 11 19.80 9.89 41.70
C THR A 11 20.70 9.76 40.48
N ALA A 12 21.86 10.40 40.54
CA ALA A 12 22.91 10.20 39.55
C ALA A 12 23.52 8.80 39.72
N PRO A 13 23.54 7.93 38.69
CA PRO A 13 24.46 6.83 38.65
C PRO A 13 25.80 7.36 38.13
N ARG A 14 26.83 7.25 38.98
CA ARG A 14 28.22 7.16 38.51
C ARG A 14 28.33 5.87 37.71
N ASP A 15 28.36 5.97 36.39
CA ASP A 15 29.01 4.99 35.54
C ASP A 15 29.61 5.71 34.33
N GLY A 16 30.94 5.63 34.23
CA GLY A 16 31.77 6.27 33.22
C GLY A 16 31.69 5.55 31.87
N HIS A 17 30.51 5.55 31.25
CA HIS A 17 30.40 5.31 29.81
C HIS A 17 30.17 6.65 29.14
N LEU A 18 31.19 7.20 28.48
CA LEU A 18 31.06 8.36 27.62
C LEU A 18 29.92 8.09 26.62
N SER A 19 28.75 8.68 26.84
CA SER A 19 27.66 8.63 25.84
C SER A 19 28.13 9.52 24.69
N TRP A 20 28.74 8.91 23.68
CA TRP A 20 29.35 9.60 22.54
C TRP A 20 28.33 10.37 21.65
N LEU A 21 27.05 10.32 22.00
CA LEU A 21 25.93 10.90 21.28
C LEU A 21 25.24 11.96 22.14
N THR A 22 25.27 13.19 21.67
CA THR A 22 24.53 14.33 22.23
C THR A 22 23.02 14.09 22.14
N ALA A 23 22.24 14.78 22.97
CA ALA A 23 20.78 14.68 22.96
C ALA A 23 20.21 15.02 21.58
N GLU A 24 20.73 16.07 20.94
CA GLU A 24 20.37 16.43 19.57
C GLU A 24 20.60 15.29 18.57
N ARG A 25 21.78 14.64 18.61
CA ARG A 25 22.10 13.53 17.69
C ARG A 25 21.19 12.33 17.90
N LYS A 26 20.84 12.00 19.15
CA LYS A 26 19.91 10.90 19.45
C LYS A 26 18.52 11.19 18.87
N LEU A 27 18.01 12.41 19.08
CA LEU A 27 16.71 12.85 18.56
C LEU A 27 16.66 12.82 17.02
N VAL A 28 17.70 13.35 16.36
CA VAL A 28 17.78 13.35 14.88
C VAL A 28 17.89 11.92 14.34
N ALA A 29 18.68 11.05 14.96
CA ALA A 29 18.81 9.66 14.53
C ALA A 29 17.48 8.90 14.60
N VAL A 30 16.74 9.02 15.71
CA VAL A 30 15.43 8.38 15.86
C VAL A 30 14.40 9.00 14.90
N TRP A 31 14.44 10.31 14.68
CA TRP A 31 13.57 11.00 13.71
C TRP A 31 13.82 10.57 12.26
N LEU A 32 15.07 10.32 11.86
CA LEU A 32 15.37 9.78 10.54
C LEU A 32 14.70 8.42 10.33
N VAL A 33 14.73 7.55 11.35
CA VAL A 33 14.15 6.21 11.29
C VAL A 33 12.63 6.23 11.36
N LEU A 34 12.03 7.01 12.26
CA LEU A 34 10.58 7.01 12.51
C LEU A 34 9.80 7.99 11.62
N GLY A 35 10.46 9.02 11.07
CA GLY A 35 9.82 10.02 10.23
C GLY A 35 10.25 9.91 8.77
N VAL A 36 11.55 10.08 8.49
CA VAL A 36 12.06 10.19 7.12
C VAL A 36 11.98 8.89 6.35
N LEU A 37 12.38 7.76 6.96
CA LEU A 37 12.35 6.46 6.29
C LEU A 37 10.92 6.08 5.83
N PRO A 38 9.87 6.13 6.68
CA PRO A 38 8.50 5.91 6.23
C PRO A 38 8.07 6.87 5.11
N LEU A 39 8.43 8.15 5.19
CA LEU A 39 8.12 9.13 4.12
C LEU A 39 8.77 8.73 2.79
N VAL A 40 10.04 8.32 2.79
CA VAL A 40 10.73 7.88 1.57
C VAL A 40 10.05 6.65 0.97
N LEU A 41 9.64 5.70 1.81
CA LEU A 41 8.89 4.52 1.36
C LEU A 41 7.54 4.91 0.76
N GLN A 42 6.85 5.86 1.38
CA GLN A 42 5.56 6.35 0.91
C GLN A 42 5.69 7.11 -0.42
N ILE A 43 6.74 7.95 -0.58
CA ILE A 43 7.03 8.63 -1.86
C ILE A 43 7.30 7.59 -2.95
N ARG A 44 8.08 6.54 -2.63
CA ARG A 44 8.34 5.43 -3.56
C ARG A 44 7.04 4.76 -3.97
N SER A 45 6.17 4.41 -3.01
CA SER A 45 4.86 3.79 -3.27
C SER A 45 4.01 4.67 -4.18
N TYR A 46 3.85 5.96 -3.82
CA TYR A 46 3.10 6.92 -4.62
C TYR A 46 3.62 7.01 -6.06
N ALA A 47 4.94 7.08 -6.23
CA ALA A 47 5.57 7.15 -7.55
C ALA A 47 5.33 5.89 -8.40
N GLN A 48 4.96 4.75 -7.81
CA GLN A 48 4.58 3.56 -8.59
C GLN A 48 3.14 3.64 -9.10
N PHE A 49 2.21 4.14 -8.29
CA PHE A 49 0.79 4.16 -8.64
C PHE A 49 0.37 5.40 -9.45
N VAL A 50 1.13 6.50 -9.35
CA VAL A 50 0.89 7.72 -10.13
C VAL A 50 1.28 7.56 -11.61
N LYS A 51 2.13 6.59 -11.92
CA LYS A 51 2.64 6.38 -13.28
C LYS A 51 1.49 5.96 -14.20
N PRO A 52 1.38 6.58 -15.39
CA PRO A 52 0.50 6.08 -16.42
C PRO A 52 0.89 4.65 -16.79
N HIS A 53 -0.11 3.80 -17.02
CA HIS A 53 0.05 2.42 -17.43
C HIS A 53 -0.79 2.14 -18.67
N MET A 54 -0.48 1.04 -19.35
CA MET A 54 -1.21 0.57 -20.53
C MET A 54 -1.56 -0.90 -20.34
N LEU A 55 -2.68 -1.30 -20.91
CA LEU A 55 -3.11 -2.68 -20.93
C LEU A 55 -2.46 -3.41 -22.12
N PRO A 56 -2.06 -4.68 -21.96
CA PRO A 56 -1.75 -5.53 -23.10
C PRO A 56 -2.95 -5.61 -24.06
N GLU A 57 -2.70 -5.48 -25.36
CA GLU A 57 -3.75 -5.54 -26.40
C GLU A 57 -4.57 -6.84 -26.33
N ALA A 58 -3.94 -7.96 -25.94
CA ALA A 58 -4.59 -9.25 -25.75
C ALA A 58 -5.67 -9.25 -24.65
N LEU A 59 -5.70 -8.24 -23.77
CA LEU A 59 -6.66 -8.09 -22.68
C LEU A 59 -7.73 -7.02 -22.97
N VAL A 60 -7.67 -6.36 -24.14
CA VAL A 60 -8.65 -5.36 -24.56
C VAL A 60 -9.77 -6.05 -25.34
N VAL A 61 -11.00 -5.86 -24.89
CA VAL A 61 -12.21 -6.37 -25.55
C VAL A 61 -12.69 -5.33 -26.57
N PRO A 62 -12.85 -5.69 -27.86
CA PRO A 62 -13.41 -4.79 -28.86
C PRO A 62 -14.86 -4.36 -28.52
N PRO A 63 -15.27 -3.12 -28.90
CA PRO A 63 -16.53 -2.51 -28.46
C PRO A 63 -17.81 -3.26 -28.87
N ASP A 64 -17.76 -4.07 -29.93
CA ASP A 64 -18.94 -4.79 -30.46
C ASP A 64 -19.07 -6.22 -29.93
N GLN A 65 -18.22 -6.64 -28.97
CA GLN A 65 -18.27 -8.00 -28.45
C GLN A 65 -19.37 -8.19 -27.39
N GLU A 66 -20.16 -9.24 -27.59
CA GLU A 66 -21.23 -9.59 -26.66
C GLU A 66 -20.69 -10.26 -25.40
N LYS A 67 -21.18 -9.80 -24.25
CA LYS A 67 -20.94 -10.39 -22.93
C LYS A 67 -21.67 -11.73 -22.81
N LYS A 68 -20.92 -12.81 -22.59
CA LYS A 68 -21.46 -14.18 -22.47
C LYS A 68 -21.32 -14.73 -21.05
N THR A 69 -22.32 -15.50 -20.62
CA THR A 69 -22.40 -16.10 -19.28
C THR A 69 -22.67 -17.61 -19.29
N ALA A 70 -22.77 -18.23 -20.49
CA ALA A 70 -23.02 -19.66 -20.62
C ALA A 70 -21.74 -20.49 -20.43
N ASN A 71 -21.84 -21.61 -19.70
CA ASN A 71 -20.74 -22.58 -19.51
C ASN A 71 -19.45 -21.98 -18.93
N LEU A 72 -19.56 -21.01 -18.00
CA LEU A 72 -18.44 -20.24 -17.47
C LEU A 72 -17.26 -21.08 -16.99
N THR A 73 -17.50 -22.14 -16.22
CA THR A 73 -16.42 -22.98 -15.66
C THR A 73 -15.71 -23.83 -16.71
N GLN A 74 -16.32 -24.07 -17.87
CA GLN A 74 -15.69 -24.78 -18.99
C GLN A 74 -14.89 -23.81 -19.85
N VAL A 75 -15.41 -22.60 -20.06
CA VAL A 75 -14.82 -21.57 -20.93
C VAL A 75 -13.70 -20.80 -20.23
N CYS A 76 -13.87 -20.54 -18.93
CA CYS A 76 -12.96 -19.81 -18.06
C CYS A 76 -12.45 -20.78 -16.97
N PRO A 77 -11.42 -21.60 -17.28
CA PRO A 77 -11.08 -22.77 -16.48
C PRO A 77 -10.20 -22.46 -15.26
N ALA A 78 -9.79 -21.20 -15.05
CA ALA A 78 -9.02 -20.81 -13.89
C ALA A 78 -9.91 -20.68 -12.65
N GLU A 79 -9.59 -21.44 -11.60
CA GLU A 79 -10.33 -21.48 -10.33
C GLU A 79 -9.63 -20.65 -9.24
N ALA A 80 -8.32 -20.43 -9.37
CA ALA A 80 -7.54 -19.61 -8.46
C ALA A 80 -6.35 -18.95 -9.16
N PHE A 81 -5.77 -17.94 -8.51
CA PHE A 81 -4.41 -17.51 -8.81
C PHE A 81 -3.57 -17.40 -7.54
N VAL A 82 -2.26 -17.53 -7.71
CA VAL A 82 -1.25 -17.33 -6.69
C VAL A 82 -0.45 -16.09 -7.07
N LEU A 83 -0.54 -15.05 -6.24
CA LEU A 83 0.18 -13.79 -6.42
C LEU A 83 0.98 -13.50 -5.15
N ALA A 84 2.28 -13.26 -5.31
CA ALA A 84 3.20 -13.03 -4.19
C ALA A 84 3.15 -14.09 -3.07
N GLY A 85 2.89 -15.35 -3.45
CA GLY A 85 2.76 -16.48 -2.52
C GLY A 85 1.43 -16.54 -1.76
N VAL A 86 0.49 -15.64 -2.06
CA VAL A 86 -0.88 -15.65 -1.50
C VAL A 86 -1.82 -16.32 -2.48
N TRP A 87 -2.72 -17.14 -1.96
CA TRP A 87 -3.76 -17.82 -2.73
C TRP A 87 -5.03 -16.96 -2.85
N TRP A 88 -5.56 -16.82 -4.06
CA TRP A 88 -6.74 -16.03 -4.39
C TRP A 88 -7.76 -16.90 -5.10
N ASN A 89 -8.94 -17.07 -4.50
CA ASN A 89 -10.03 -17.77 -5.16
C ASN A 89 -10.73 -16.83 -6.12
N ILE A 90 -11.04 -17.30 -7.33
CA ILE A 90 -11.65 -16.47 -8.36
C ILE A 90 -12.92 -17.11 -8.90
N GLU A 91 -13.92 -16.27 -9.15
CA GLU A 91 -15.19 -16.72 -9.68
C GLU A 91 -15.43 -16.06 -11.04
N PRO A 92 -15.62 -16.83 -12.13
CA PRO A 92 -15.96 -16.26 -13.43
C PRO A 92 -17.36 -15.66 -13.41
N ALA A 93 -17.44 -14.39 -13.81
CA ALA A 93 -18.72 -13.69 -13.91
C ALA A 93 -19.24 -13.66 -15.35
N HIS A 94 -18.34 -13.48 -16.32
CA HIS A 94 -18.66 -13.47 -17.75
C HIS A 94 -17.38 -13.60 -18.59
N TYR A 95 -17.54 -13.78 -19.90
CA TYR A 95 -16.43 -13.74 -20.85
C TYR A 95 -16.82 -13.05 -22.15
N TYR A 96 -15.79 -12.71 -22.92
CA TYR A 96 -15.89 -12.18 -24.28
C TYR A 96 -15.14 -13.09 -25.23
N THR A 97 -15.70 -13.30 -26.42
CA THR A 97 -15.01 -13.97 -27.52
C THR A 97 -14.32 -12.90 -28.36
N THR A 98 -13.02 -13.00 -28.55
CA THR A 98 -12.24 -12.07 -29.38
C THR A 98 -11.47 -12.84 -30.45
N GLU A 99 -10.90 -12.15 -31.44
CA GLU A 99 -10.04 -12.77 -32.45
C GLU A 99 -8.80 -13.44 -31.84
N ASN A 100 -8.28 -12.88 -30.75
CA ASN A 100 -7.12 -13.41 -30.03
C ASN A 100 -7.46 -14.58 -29.10
N GLY A 101 -8.75 -14.84 -28.87
CA GLY A 101 -9.26 -15.91 -28.01
C GLY A 101 -10.25 -15.40 -26.97
N ILE A 102 -10.31 -16.07 -25.81
CA ILE A 102 -11.33 -15.82 -24.79
C ILE A 102 -10.77 -14.94 -23.68
N ILE A 103 -11.44 -13.83 -23.41
CA ILE A 103 -11.14 -12.96 -22.27
C ILE A 103 -12.18 -13.21 -21.19
N CYS A 104 -11.72 -13.67 -20.03
CA CYS A 104 -12.56 -14.03 -18.91
C CYS A 104 -12.54 -12.93 -17.85
N HIS A 105 -13.72 -12.43 -17.48
CA HIS A 105 -13.88 -11.56 -16.32
C HIS A 105 -14.16 -12.40 -15.09
N THR A 106 -13.35 -12.21 -14.05
CA THR A 106 -13.58 -12.86 -12.75
C THR A 106 -13.58 -11.84 -11.64
N VAL A 107 -14.21 -12.24 -10.54
CA VAL A 107 -14.25 -11.48 -9.30
C VAL A 107 -13.58 -12.28 -8.19
N THR A 108 -12.92 -11.56 -7.29
CA THR A 108 -12.46 -12.09 -6.00
C THR A 108 -13.16 -11.31 -4.91
N SER A 109 -14.32 -11.82 -4.48
CA SER A 109 -15.19 -11.19 -3.48
C SER A 109 -14.45 -10.91 -2.16
N GLN A 110 -13.58 -11.84 -1.75
CA GLN A 110 -12.74 -11.78 -0.55
C GLN A 110 -11.90 -10.49 -0.46
N TYR A 111 -11.51 -9.94 -1.60
CA TYR A 111 -10.61 -8.78 -1.69
C TYR A 111 -11.20 -7.65 -2.54
N ASN A 112 -12.52 -7.65 -2.78
CA ASN A 112 -13.20 -6.64 -3.60
C ASN A 112 -12.43 -6.29 -4.89
N THR A 113 -12.02 -7.35 -5.61
CA THR A 113 -11.13 -7.25 -6.77
C THR A 113 -11.86 -7.76 -8.01
N HIS A 114 -11.69 -7.02 -9.11
CA HIS A 114 -12.14 -7.42 -10.44
C HIS A 114 -10.92 -7.68 -11.30
N GLN A 115 -10.98 -8.66 -12.18
CA GLN A 115 -9.90 -8.90 -13.12
C GLN A 115 -10.42 -9.42 -14.45
N ASN A 116 -9.66 -9.16 -15.50
CA ASN A 116 -9.80 -9.82 -16.78
C ASN A 116 -8.52 -10.59 -17.08
N TYR A 117 -8.66 -11.82 -17.57
CA TYR A 117 -7.53 -12.64 -17.96
C TYR A 117 -7.72 -13.28 -19.34
N PHE A 118 -6.57 -13.63 -19.93
CA PHE A 118 -6.45 -14.38 -21.16
C PHE A 118 -5.46 -15.54 -20.96
N ILE A 119 -5.83 -16.72 -21.44
CA ILE A 119 -4.99 -17.93 -21.42
C ILE A 119 -4.58 -18.25 -22.86
N GLY A 120 -3.28 -18.40 -23.09
CA GLY A 120 -2.78 -18.79 -24.41
C GLY A 120 -3.06 -20.25 -24.73
N SER A 121 -3.13 -20.57 -26.03
CA SER A 121 -3.46 -21.91 -26.52
C SER A 121 -2.27 -22.89 -26.51
N SER A 122 -1.04 -22.38 -26.44
CA SER A 122 0.18 -23.19 -26.55
C SER A 122 0.86 -23.38 -25.20
N LYS A 123 1.44 -24.56 -25.01
CA LYS A 123 2.24 -24.86 -23.82
C LYS A 123 3.53 -24.03 -23.82
N VAL A 124 3.92 -23.55 -22.65
CA VAL A 124 5.12 -22.72 -22.44
C VAL A 124 5.94 -23.19 -21.25
N GLU A 125 7.18 -22.73 -21.17
CA GLU A 125 8.00 -22.89 -19.99
C GLU A 125 7.31 -22.21 -18.78
N PRO A 126 7.19 -22.90 -17.64
CA PRO A 126 6.54 -22.36 -16.47
C PRO A 126 7.28 -21.15 -15.89
N TYR A 127 6.53 -20.16 -15.40
CA TYR A 127 7.08 -19.07 -14.61
C TYR A 127 7.77 -19.59 -13.34
N ARG A 128 8.78 -18.85 -12.84
CA ARG A 128 9.54 -19.20 -11.62
C ARG A 128 8.69 -19.43 -10.36
N THR A 129 7.48 -18.92 -10.31
CA THR A 129 6.51 -19.06 -9.21
C THR A 129 5.63 -20.32 -9.35
N THR A 130 5.68 -20.99 -10.49
CA THR A 130 4.89 -22.18 -10.81
C THR A 130 5.51 -23.44 -10.20
N PRO A 131 4.73 -24.33 -9.58
CA PRO A 131 5.23 -25.60 -9.06
C PRO A 131 5.79 -26.51 -10.16
N SER A 132 6.81 -27.29 -9.81
CA SER A 132 7.44 -28.26 -10.73
C SER A 132 6.47 -29.32 -11.26
N SER A 133 5.40 -29.63 -10.52
CA SER A 133 4.33 -30.55 -10.96
C SER A 133 3.60 -30.09 -12.23
N CYS A 134 3.64 -28.79 -12.51
CA CYS A 134 2.97 -28.13 -13.64
C CYS A 134 3.88 -27.88 -14.84
N ALA A 135 5.16 -28.27 -14.80
CA ALA A 135 6.14 -27.91 -15.82
C ALA A 135 5.75 -28.30 -17.26
N ASN A 136 5.03 -29.41 -17.43
CA ASN A 136 4.60 -29.90 -18.75
C ASN A 136 3.16 -29.50 -19.12
N ASP A 137 2.43 -28.81 -18.25
CA ASP A 137 1.00 -28.50 -18.40
C ASP A 137 0.72 -27.03 -18.09
N SER A 138 1.64 -26.20 -18.58
CA SER A 138 1.75 -24.77 -18.33
C SER A 138 1.41 -23.97 -19.60
N PHE A 139 0.54 -22.98 -19.47
CA PHE A 139 0.08 -22.10 -20.55
C PHE A 139 0.33 -20.63 -20.17
N THR A 140 0.53 -19.75 -21.15
CA THR A 140 0.70 -18.32 -20.86
C THR A 140 -0.56 -17.76 -20.21
N PHE A 141 -0.39 -16.93 -19.18
CA PHE A 141 -1.48 -16.24 -18.53
C PHE A 141 -1.17 -14.75 -18.46
N HIS A 142 -2.05 -13.96 -19.07
CA HIS A 142 -2.03 -12.50 -18.95
C HIS A 142 -3.28 -12.09 -18.20
N ALA A 143 -3.13 -11.17 -17.26
CA ALA A 143 -4.28 -10.60 -16.57
C ALA A 143 -4.01 -9.16 -16.16
N TYR A 144 -5.08 -8.42 -15.98
CA TYR A 144 -5.03 -7.23 -15.15
C TYR A 144 -6.05 -7.35 -14.04
N LEU A 145 -5.70 -6.85 -12.87
CA LEU A 145 -6.58 -6.75 -11.73
C LEU A 145 -6.77 -5.29 -11.35
N TYR A 146 -7.97 -5.01 -10.86
CA TYR A 146 -8.31 -3.81 -10.14
C TYR A 146 -8.78 -4.16 -8.75
N HIS A 147 -8.08 -3.64 -7.75
CA HIS A 147 -8.54 -3.66 -6.37
C HIS A 147 -9.25 -2.34 -6.07
N ALA A 148 -10.54 -2.41 -5.78
CA ALA A 148 -11.33 -1.22 -5.45
C ALA A 148 -10.76 -0.51 -4.22
N SER A 149 -10.81 0.83 -4.23
CA SER A 149 -10.41 1.67 -3.09
C SER A 149 -11.63 2.38 -2.48
N PHE A 150 -11.41 3.15 -1.41
CA PHE A 150 -12.45 3.99 -0.79
C PHE A 150 -12.77 5.24 -1.62
N GLY A 151 -11.80 5.77 -2.38
CA GLY A 151 -12.01 6.86 -3.33
C GLY A 151 -12.60 6.40 -4.68
N PHE A 152 -12.86 7.35 -5.60
CA PHE A 152 -13.25 7.04 -6.98
C PHE A 152 -12.03 6.62 -7.83
N TYR A 153 -11.30 5.61 -7.38
CA TYR A 153 -10.21 4.98 -8.12
C TYR A 153 -10.00 3.53 -7.65
N SER A 154 -9.26 2.77 -8.45
CA SER A 154 -8.84 1.41 -8.12
C SER A 154 -7.34 1.25 -8.36
N PHE A 155 -6.70 0.41 -7.53
CA PHE A 155 -5.32 0.01 -7.76
C PHE A 155 -5.25 -1.00 -8.88
N TYR A 156 -4.43 -0.71 -9.87
CA TYR A 156 -4.15 -1.55 -11.02
C TYR A 156 -2.91 -2.42 -10.78
N GLY A 157 -3.05 -3.71 -11.06
CA GLY A 157 -1.93 -4.63 -11.22
C GLY A 157 -2.01 -5.31 -12.59
N GLY A 158 -1.04 -5.03 -13.45
CA GLY A 158 -0.78 -5.81 -14.66
C GLY A 158 0.02 -7.04 -14.29
N ASN A 159 -0.57 -8.22 -14.51
CA ASN A 159 -0.02 -9.51 -14.09
C ASN A 159 0.30 -10.37 -15.30
N ILE A 160 1.43 -11.05 -15.20
CA ILE A 160 1.86 -12.07 -16.16
C ILE A 160 2.22 -13.32 -15.39
N GLY A 161 2.14 -14.47 -16.05
CA GLY A 161 2.48 -15.71 -15.41
C GLY A 161 2.09 -16.93 -16.22
N THR A 162 1.82 -18.00 -15.50
CA THR A 162 1.53 -19.30 -16.10
C THR A 162 0.28 -19.91 -15.48
N TYR A 163 -0.63 -20.38 -16.32
CA TYR A 163 -1.76 -21.20 -15.92
C TYR A 163 -1.39 -22.69 -15.97
N CYS A 164 -1.65 -23.40 -14.90
CA CYS A 164 -1.48 -24.85 -14.85
C CYS A 164 -2.82 -25.55 -15.06
N SER A 165 -2.92 -26.37 -16.11
CA SER A 165 -4.19 -27.07 -16.41
C SER A 165 -4.46 -28.27 -15.49
N LYS A 166 -3.47 -28.72 -14.70
CA LYS A 166 -3.63 -29.85 -13.77
C LYS A 166 -4.38 -29.47 -12.50
N ASP A 167 -4.02 -28.34 -11.90
CA ASP A 167 -4.61 -27.82 -10.66
C ASP A 167 -5.50 -26.59 -10.90
N LYS A 168 -5.65 -26.19 -12.17
CA LYS A 168 -6.50 -25.08 -12.62
C LYS A 168 -6.15 -23.73 -11.96
N SER A 169 -4.89 -23.57 -11.55
CA SER A 169 -4.41 -22.37 -10.87
C SER A 169 -3.46 -21.57 -11.76
N ALA A 170 -3.53 -20.24 -11.66
CA ALA A 170 -2.59 -19.35 -12.33
C ALA A 170 -1.52 -18.84 -11.36
N TYR A 171 -0.24 -18.96 -11.72
CA TYR A 171 0.90 -18.52 -10.92
C TYR A 171 1.45 -17.24 -11.49
N LEU A 172 1.25 -16.13 -10.77
CA LEU A 172 1.37 -14.78 -11.31
C LEU A 172 2.50 -14.00 -10.65
N VAL A 173 3.04 -13.06 -11.41
CA VAL A 173 3.87 -11.96 -10.93
C VAL A 173 3.32 -10.65 -11.45
N VAL A 174 3.50 -9.58 -10.67
CA VAL A 174 3.15 -8.24 -11.14
C VAL A 174 4.25 -7.73 -12.05
N GLU A 175 3.87 -7.33 -13.26
CA GLU A 175 4.73 -6.63 -14.21
C GLU A 175 4.60 -5.11 -14.04
N VAL A 176 3.36 -4.62 -13.93
CA VAL A 176 3.05 -3.19 -13.90
C VAL A 176 2.12 -2.86 -12.75
N LEU A 177 2.40 -1.75 -12.05
CA LEU A 177 1.53 -1.16 -11.04
C LEU A 177 1.02 0.19 -11.53
N GLY A 178 -0.19 0.54 -11.14
CA GLY A 178 -0.79 1.83 -11.47
C GLY A 178 -2.07 2.07 -10.68
N ALA A 179 -2.72 3.19 -10.92
CA ALA A 179 -4.06 3.47 -10.43
C ALA A 179 -4.90 4.03 -11.56
N TYR A 180 -6.21 3.75 -11.56
CA TYR A 180 -7.14 4.26 -12.56
C TYR A 180 -8.42 4.76 -11.91
N ASP A 181 -9.00 5.86 -12.43
CA ASP A 181 -10.23 6.47 -11.92
C ASP A 181 -11.46 5.64 -12.33
N ILE A 182 -11.61 4.49 -11.68
CA ILE A 182 -12.70 3.55 -11.87
C ILE A 182 -13.04 2.91 -10.53
N ASN A 183 -14.32 2.72 -10.25
CA ASN A 183 -14.77 1.97 -9.07
C ASN A 183 -16.22 1.47 -9.25
N GLY A 184 -16.68 0.58 -8.37
CA GLY A 184 -18.06 0.09 -8.32
C GLY A 184 -18.48 -0.64 -9.60
N PRO A 185 -19.71 -0.42 -10.11
CA PRO A 185 -20.23 -1.16 -11.28
C PRO A 185 -19.39 -1.00 -12.56
N LEU A 186 -18.64 0.09 -12.69
CA LEU A 186 -17.77 0.32 -13.84
C LEU A 186 -16.64 -0.72 -13.93
N LEU A 187 -16.16 -1.23 -12.78
CA LEU A 187 -15.15 -2.30 -12.75
C LEU A 187 -15.66 -3.59 -13.40
N ALA A 188 -16.93 -3.93 -13.14
CA ALA A 188 -17.55 -5.15 -13.67
C ALA A 188 -17.82 -5.07 -15.19
N ASN A 189 -17.76 -3.87 -15.76
CA ASN A 189 -18.01 -3.62 -17.18
C ASN A 189 -16.76 -3.09 -17.91
N ASP A 190 -15.60 -3.04 -17.26
CA ASP A 190 -14.37 -2.58 -17.92
C ASP A 190 -13.91 -3.62 -18.95
N THR A 191 -13.86 -3.18 -20.19
CA THR A 191 -13.40 -3.93 -21.36
C THR A 191 -11.94 -3.67 -21.68
N GLY A 192 -11.28 -2.79 -20.93
CA GLY A 192 -9.91 -2.38 -21.24
C GLY A 192 -9.85 -1.32 -22.35
N SER A 193 -8.66 -0.75 -22.56
CA SER A 193 -8.37 0.16 -23.68
C SER A 193 -6.87 0.16 -23.96
N THR A 194 -6.48 0.48 -25.19
CA THR A 194 -5.07 0.66 -25.59
C THR A 194 -4.53 2.04 -25.20
N GLU A 195 -5.39 2.94 -24.75
CA GLU A 195 -5.00 4.26 -24.26
C GLU A 195 -4.27 4.18 -22.92
N SER A 196 -3.43 5.18 -22.65
CA SER A 196 -2.75 5.29 -21.37
C SER A 196 -3.74 5.62 -20.25
N ARG A 197 -3.73 4.80 -19.21
CA ARG A 197 -4.59 4.90 -18.03
C ARG A 197 -3.82 5.47 -16.84
N ARG A 198 -4.46 6.38 -16.10
CA ARG A 198 -3.95 6.94 -14.85
C ARG A 198 -5.10 7.42 -13.96
N SER A 199 -4.84 7.56 -12.67
CA SER A 199 -5.81 8.10 -11.72
C SER A 199 -5.44 9.52 -11.33
N TYR A 200 -6.27 10.49 -11.70
CA TYR A 200 -6.15 11.87 -11.22
C TYR A 200 -6.57 11.99 -9.76
N TRP A 201 -7.52 11.16 -9.33
CA TRP A 201 -7.98 11.12 -7.95
C TRP A 201 -6.86 10.72 -7.00
N TYR A 202 -6.25 9.56 -7.23
CA TYR A 202 -5.11 9.07 -6.46
C TYR A 202 -3.92 10.01 -6.55
N SER A 203 -3.62 10.53 -7.75
CA SER A 203 -2.52 11.49 -7.95
C SER A 203 -2.68 12.70 -7.03
N THR A 204 -3.89 13.26 -6.96
CA THR A 204 -4.17 14.47 -6.17
C THR A 204 -4.21 14.17 -4.69
N ALA A 205 -4.98 13.17 -4.26
CA ALA A 205 -5.10 12.79 -2.85
C ALA A 205 -3.74 12.35 -2.27
N GLY A 206 -3.00 11.53 -3.00
CA GLY A 206 -1.65 11.09 -2.61
C GLY A 206 -0.65 12.25 -2.55
N ALA A 207 -0.69 13.20 -3.50
CA ALA A 207 0.16 14.39 -3.45
C ALA A 207 -0.16 15.27 -2.24
N LEU A 208 -1.43 15.54 -1.96
CA LEU A 208 -1.85 16.29 -0.77
C LEU A 208 -1.37 15.61 0.51
N TRP A 209 -1.49 14.29 0.57
CA TRP A 209 -1.03 13.51 1.71
C TRP A 209 0.49 13.59 1.92
N LEU A 210 1.27 13.46 0.84
CA LEU A 210 2.73 13.60 0.89
C LEU A 210 3.16 15.00 1.30
N VAL A 211 2.53 16.05 0.74
CA VAL A 211 2.80 17.44 1.13
C VAL A 211 2.53 17.63 2.61
N TYR A 212 1.40 17.15 3.11
CA TYR A 212 1.06 17.22 4.52
C TYR A 212 2.12 16.53 5.40
N ARG A 213 2.50 15.29 5.07
CA ARG A 213 3.54 14.54 5.78
C ARG A 213 4.89 15.24 5.77
N CYS A 214 5.30 15.80 4.62
CA CYS A 214 6.53 16.59 4.51
C CYS A 214 6.51 17.81 5.46
N LEU A 215 5.38 18.51 5.57
CA LEU A 215 5.23 19.64 6.48
C LEU A 215 5.31 19.20 7.95
N VAL A 216 4.68 18.08 8.33
CA VAL A 216 4.77 17.51 9.67
C VAL A 216 6.21 17.12 10.03
N ILE A 217 6.90 16.44 9.12
CA ILE A 217 8.29 16.01 9.29
C ILE A 217 9.24 17.21 9.42
N ARG A 218 9.04 18.25 8.60
CA ARG A 218 9.80 19.50 8.70
C ARG A 218 9.56 20.21 10.03
N ARG A 219 8.30 20.32 10.46
CA ARG A 219 7.94 20.91 11.77
C ARG A 219 8.62 20.14 12.91
N SER A 220 8.55 18.81 12.87
CA SER A 220 9.18 17.92 13.85
C SER A 220 10.70 18.14 13.90
N TYR A 221 11.39 18.21 12.76
CA TYR A 221 12.83 18.47 12.71
C TYR A 221 13.23 19.77 13.42
N LEU A 222 12.51 20.86 13.16
CA LEU A 222 12.79 22.15 13.80
C LEU A 222 12.60 22.10 15.32
N LEU A 223 11.55 21.43 15.79
CA LEU A 223 11.28 21.23 17.22
C LEU A 223 12.38 20.39 17.89
N LEU A 224 12.77 19.29 17.26
CA LEU A 224 13.82 18.38 17.76
C LEU A 224 15.17 19.07 17.85
N GLY A 225 15.56 19.84 16.83
CA GLY A 225 16.82 20.59 16.84
C GLY A 225 16.86 21.65 17.94
N SER A 226 15.76 22.40 18.12
CA SER A 226 15.68 23.39 19.20
C SER A 226 15.68 22.74 20.59
N TYR A 227 15.00 21.61 20.77
CA TYR A 227 14.92 20.92 22.05
C TYR A 227 16.23 20.23 22.41
N GLY A 228 16.81 19.48 21.46
CA GLY A 228 18.09 18.78 21.64
C GLY A 228 19.23 19.72 21.98
N ARG A 229 19.33 20.87 21.28
CA ARG A 229 20.36 21.88 21.57
C ARG A 229 20.24 22.43 22.99
N ARG A 230 19.02 22.70 23.47
CA ARG A 230 18.80 23.15 24.86
C ARG A 230 19.18 22.08 25.87
N CYS A 231 18.87 20.81 25.61
CA CYS A 231 19.32 19.71 26.48
C CYS A 231 20.85 19.64 26.53
N ASP A 232 21.51 19.75 25.39
CA ASP A 232 22.97 19.74 25.30
C ASP A 232 23.60 20.95 26.03
N GLU A 233 23.03 22.16 25.90
CA GLU A 233 23.44 23.37 26.62
C GLU A 233 23.29 23.23 28.15
N MET A 234 22.27 22.50 28.61
CA MET A 234 22.04 22.22 30.04
C MET A 234 22.83 21.01 30.56
N GLY A 235 23.56 20.29 29.70
CA GLY A 235 24.25 19.05 30.07
C GLY A 235 23.32 17.88 30.37
N GLU A 236 22.06 17.95 29.93
CA GLU A 236 21.04 16.94 30.15
C GLU A 236 21.13 15.84 29.09
N THR A 237 21.21 14.58 29.52
CA THR A 237 21.23 13.44 28.62
C THR A 237 19.87 12.78 28.53
N LEU A 238 19.38 12.54 27.31
CA LEU A 238 18.13 11.83 27.11
C LEU A 238 18.35 10.31 27.04
N HIS A 239 17.51 9.59 27.78
CA HIS A 239 17.34 8.14 27.63
C HIS A 239 16.58 7.84 26.34
N LEU A 240 16.86 6.67 25.75
CA LEU A 240 16.29 6.27 24.45
C LEU A 240 14.75 6.27 24.46
N GLU A 241 14.12 5.82 25.55
CA GLU A 241 12.66 5.80 25.69
C GLU A 241 12.07 7.22 25.56
N ALA A 242 12.65 8.19 26.27
CA ALA A 242 12.23 9.59 26.21
C ALA A 242 12.45 10.18 24.80
N VAL A 243 13.56 9.83 24.14
CA VAL A 243 13.84 10.24 22.76
C VAL A 243 12.77 9.72 21.80
N VAL A 244 12.42 8.43 21.91
CA VAL A 244 11.41 7.79 21.04
C VAL A 244 10.04 8.43 21.25
N VAL A 245 9.60 8.57 22.50
CA VAL A 245 8.31 9.18 22.83
C VAL A 245 8.24 10.62 22.31
N PHE A 246 9.29 11.42 22.54
CA PHE A 246 9.33 12.80 22.08
C PHE A 246 9.28 12.89 20.55
N VAL A 247 10.04 12.05 19.83
CA VAL A 247 10.01 12.00 18.37
C VAL A 247 8.61 11.60 17.87
N GLN A 248 7.99 10.56 18.45
CA GLN A 248 6.65 10.12 18.07
C GLN A 248 5.61 11.23 18.25
N GLU A 249 5.61 11.91 19.40
CA GLU A 249 4.71 13.04 19.65
C GLU A 249 4.98 14.23 18.71
N SER A 250 6.24 14.49 18.37
CA SER A 250 6.57 15.56 17.41
C SER A 250 6.07 15.26 15.98
N LEU A 251 5.98 13.98 15.62
CA LEU A 251 5.49 13.47 14.34
C LEU A 251 3.97 13.26 14.30
N ARG A 252 3.27 13.64 15.37
CA ARG A 252 1.81 13.54 15.47
C ARG A 252 1.10 14.24 14.32
N LEU A 253 0.09 13.54 13.79
CA LEU A 253 -0.64 13.96 12.60
C LEU A 253 -1.58 15.13 12.84
N SER A 254 -2.34 15.13 13.93
CA SER A 254 -3.22 16.21 14.33
C SER A 254 -2.58 17.03 15.46
N ALA A 255 -2.87 18.34 15.48
CA ALA A 255 -2.55 19.17 16.63
C ALA A 255 -3.49 18.88 17.80
N HIS A 256 -3.02 19.07 19.03
CA HIS A 256 -3.88 19.07 20.21
C HIS A 256 -4.93 20.19 20.06
N GLY A 257 -6.22 19.84 20.13
CA GLY A 257 -7.33 20.77 19.92
C GLY A 257 -7.79 20.95 18.48
N ALA A 258 -7.29 20.16 17.52
CA ALA A 258 -7.86 20.12 16.16
C ALA A 258 -9.33 19.67 16.18
N THR A 259 -10.19 20.32 15.39
CA THR A 259 -11.61 19.92 15.30
C THR A 259 -11.76 18.58 14.58
N ASN A 260 -12.87 17.88 14.84
CA ASN A 260 -13.15 16.60 14.18
C ASN A 260 -13.29 16.71 12.66
N TYR A 261 -13.69 17.87 12.12
CA TYR A 261 -13.67 18.09 10.67
C TYR A 261 -12.26 17.97 10.07
N HIS A 262 -11.25 18.55 10.73
CA HIS A 262 -9.85 18.42 10.29
C HIS A 262 -9.37 16.97 10.41
N ARG A 263 -9.72 16.30 11.51
CA ARG A 263 -9.33 14.90 11.75
C ARG A 263 -9.98 13.94 10.74
N VAL A 264 -11.21 14.18 10.32
CA VAL A 264 -11.87 13.41 9.24
C VAL A 264 -11.12 13.58 7.91
N GLY A 265 -10.72 14.81 7.57
CA GLY A 265 -9.90 15.05 6.38
C GLY A 265 -8.56 14.32 6.42
N LEU A 266 -7.89 14.32 7.57
CA LEU A 266 -6.65 13.56 7.77
C LEU A 266 -6.89 12.05 7.72
N LEU A 267 -7.97 11.57 8.36
CA LEU A 267 -8.35 10.16 8.35
C LEU A 267 -8.48 9.64 6.93
N TYR A 268 -9.14 10.38 6.06
CA TYR A 268 -9.23 10.06 4.64
C TYR A 268 -7.83 9.88 4.02
N LEU A 269 -6.93 10.86 4.17
CA LEU A 269 -5.57 10.78 3.62
C LEU A 269 -4.74 9.62 4.20
N VAL A 270 -4.90 9.32 5.50
CA VAL A 270 -4.24 8.17 6.13
C VAL A 270 -4.74 6.86 5.54
N VAL A 271 -6.06 6.70 5.38
CA VAL A 271 -6.66 5.50 4.80
C VAL A 271 -6.12 5.26 3.40
N GLU A 272 -5.99 6.30 2.57
CA GLU A 272 -5.39 6.17 1.23
C GLU A 272 -3.92 5.68 1.29
N GLY A 273 -3.15 6.16 2.26
CA GLY A 273 -1.79 5.67 2.53
C GLY A 273 -1.75 4.20 2.98
N VAL A 274 -2.63 3.82 3.92
CA VAL A 274 -2.75 2.44 4.41
C VAL A 274 -3.11 1.50 3.26
N MET A 275 -4.10 1.85 2.43
CA MET A 275 -4.53 1.03 1.31
C MET A 275 -3.41 0.81 0.28
N THR A 276 -2.63 1.86 -0.01
CA THR A 276 -1.45 1.76 -0.88
C THR A 276 -0.42 0.77 -0.31
N ASP A 277 -0.14 0.83 0.98
CA ASP A 277 0.84 -0.04 1.65
C ASP A 277 0.37 -1.49 1.69
N VAL A 278 -0.91 -1.71 2.03
CA VAL A 278 -1.54 -3.05 2.03
C VAL A 278 -1.48 -3.65 0.64
N PHE A 279 -1.89 -2.90 -0.39
CA PHE A 279 -1.87 -3.39 -1.77
C PHE A 279 -0.44 -3.77 -2.21
N LEU A 280 0.56 -2.95 -1.89
CA LEU A 280 1.96 -3.29 -2.21
C LEU A 280 2.46 -4.55 -1.51
N ILE A 281 1.99 -4.83 -0.29
CA ILE A 281 2.39 -6.03 0.45
C ILE A 281 1.82 -7.29 -0.20
N ILE A 282 0.58 -7.24 -0.69
CA ILE A 282 -0.08 -8.41 -1.28
C ILE A 282 0.34 -8.69 -2.73
N VAL A 283 0.93 -7.71 -3.43
CA VAL A 283 1.30 -7.85 -4.84
C VAL A 283 2.80 -7.94 -5.09
N LYS A 284 3.65 -7.60 -4.11
CA LYS A 284 5.11 -7.71 -4.25
C LYS A 284 5.69 -8.86 -3.44
N GLU A 285 6.78 -9.40 -3.96
CA GLU A 285 7.56 -10.46 -3.32
C GLU A 285 8.85 -9.94 -2.68
N GLY A 286 9.37 -10.71 -1.71
CA GLY A 286 10.74 -10.60 -1.23
C GLY A 286 11.01 -9.43 -0.29
N TRP A 287 12.21 -8.85 -0.39
CA TRP A 287 12.69 -7.80 0.53
C TRP A 287 11.87 -6.52 0.46
N ALA A 288 11.30 -6.20 -0.71
CA ALA A 288 10.47 -5.01 -0.88
C ALA A 288 9.22 -5.04 0.02
N THR A 289 8.62 -6.22 0.20
CA THR A 289 7.46 -6.47 1.07
C THR A 289 7.81 -6.25 2.55
N LYS A 290 8.97 -6.79 2.99
CA LYS A 290 9.47 -6.63 4.36
C LYS A 290 9.61 -5.15 4.75
N VAL A 291 10.14 -4.36 3.83
CA VAL A 291 10.32 -2.92 4.04
C VAL A 291 8.97 -2.19 4.03
N GLN A 292 8.00 -2.65 3.25
CA GLN A 292 6.67 -2.03 3.20
C GLN A 292 5.90 -2.14 4.53
N TYR A 293 6.12 -3.20 5.32
CA TYR A 293 5.54 -3.31 6.66
C TYR A 293 5.93 -2.16 7.59
N ALA A 294 7.11 -1.56 7.41
CA ALA A 294 7.52 -0.40 8.21
C ALA A 294 6.65 0.84 7.88
N SER A 295 6.35 1.06 6.60
CA SER A 295 5.43 2.12 6.17
C SER A 295 4.01 1.86 6.67
N LEU A 296 3.54 0.61 6.53
CA LEU A 296 2.21 0.21 6.99
C LEU A 296 2.05 0.42 8.49
N GLY A 297 3.02 -0.02 9.30
CA GLY A 297 2.99 0.16 10.75
C GLY A 297 2.92 1.64 11.16
N TYR A 298 3.63 2.51 10.45
CA TYR A 298 3.59 3.96 10.68
C TYR A 298 2.26 4.60 10.28
N ASN A 299 1.65 4.17 9.17
CA ASN A 299 0.32 4.65 8.77
C ASN A 299 -0.78 4.13 9.71
N LEU A 300 -0.71 2.87 10.15
CA LEU A 300 -1.64 2.28 11.11
C LEU A 300 -1.55 2.92 12.50
N SER A 301 -0.35 3.23 13.00
CA SER A 301 -0.20 3.93 14.28
C SER A 301 -0.81 5.33 14.24
N GLY A 302 -0.58 6.06 13.14
CA GLY A 302 -1.24 7.35 12.89
C GLY A 302 -2.76 7.24 12.80
N LEU A 303 -3.27 6.20 12.13
CA LEU A 303 -4.70 5.91 12.04
C LEU A 303 -5.32 5.69 13.42
N MET A 304 -4.73 4.80 14.23
CA MET A 304 -5.24 4.49 15.57
C MET A 304 -5.24 5.73 16.47
N LEU A 305 -4.17 6.53 16.44
CA LEU A 305 -4.07 7.76 17.23
C LEU A 305 -5.15 8.78 16.82
N LEU A 306 -5.38 8.97 15.51
CA LEU A 306 -6.42 9.86 15.01
C LEU A 306 -7.83 9.42 15.42
N LEU A 307 -8.12 8.12 15.32
CA LEU A 307 -9.41 7.57 15.73
C LEU A 307 -9.65 7.72 17.23
N PHE A 308 -8.64 7.42 18.05
CA PHE A 308 -8.71 7.61 19.50
C PHE A 308 -9.01 9.08 19.85
N GLU A 309 -8.27 10.01 19.27
CA GLU A 309 -8.47 11.45 19.48
C GLU A 309 -9.86 11.95 19.09
N MET A 310 -10.40 11.44 17.99
CA MET A 310 -11.75 11.78 17.56
C MET A 310 -12.77 11.31 18.60
N VAL A 311 -12.66 10.07 19.09
CA VAL A 311 -13.55 9.52 20.12
C VAL A 311 -13.43 10.30 21.43
N GLU A 312 -12.21 10.59 21.88
CA GLU A 312 -11.96 11.35 23.11
C GLU A 312 -12.60 12.75 23.05
N SER A 313 -12.51 13.44 21.91
CA SER A 313 -13.11 14.77 21.74
C SER A 313 -14.64 14.82 21.65
N MET A 314 -15.29 13.65 21.58
CA MET A 314 -16.75 13.53 21.59
C MET A 314 -17.32 13.31 23.01
N GLN A 315 -16.45 13.05 24.00
CA GLN A 315 -16.80 12.92 25.41
C GLN A 315 -16.72 14.28 26.12
#